data_AF-A0A6M4ATK1-F1
#
_entry.id   AF-A0A6M4ATK1-F1
#
_cell.length_a   1.000
_cell.length_b   1.000
_cell.length_c   1.000
_cell.angle_alpha   90.00
_cell.angle_beta   90.00
_cell.angle_gamma   90.00
#
_symmetry.space_group_name_H-M   'P 1'
#
loop_
_entity.id
_entity.type
_entity.pdbx_description
1 polymer ?
#
loop_
_entity_poly.entity_id
_entity_poly.type
_entity_poly.pdbx_seq_one_letter_code
_entity_poly.pdbx_strand_id
1 'polypeptide(L)'
;MTNILIGVGGTGAKIVEAILVMVAAGNGPDHLHVGLVDQDGANGNLQRTRDLLALMGEMRDQWGVAQARNALNWSADNGPAIGRTRVLPLFVQPRLNALWMPNQGSATLKSMIGQNLSDEHNDLFDMLFMDNGDEQDLGLGRGYRGRAHVGSAAFVTALTDQNNDFVGRMQELMNDPQQGKVNIFIVGSAFGGTGAAGFPTLARKLNRMRNDPTMTNGRNVNLGGLLMLPYFTFDKLDEKEVSAVSPDELMPKAKMALEYYDNLFTHERTFDRFYISGWQPFFALGYGEDGGQSQANPPLPAEIFAATSALDFFTKDFSQEERDALGTGKVPTMRMSRTGGQLLWQDFPQSEVALDRLGQLLRFAAYWLYLVEPQLRVPDKFLDPNWAYRLANKASIEESEPELRTLRTLLFHILTWAATMEHMGRQHGPGVGWGEGLWSLSLLLSPHHQATPTAPVALAPGFGRGHFMQIFNQMIRFDDRSPVTRAGDAIYSELSAKGLDVPGGHAGIGRVVAATYQSVRVR
;
A
#
# COMPACT_ATOMS: atom_id res chain seq x y z
N MET A 1 -12.33 0.39 -17.77
CA MET A 1 -11.18 -0.42 -17.34
C MET A 1 -11.32 -0.61 -15.84
N THR A 2 -11.08 -1.82 -15.34
CA THR A 2 -11.19 -2.16 -13.92
C THR A 2 -9.80 -2.53 -13.41
N ASN A 3 -9.36 -1.92 -12.31
CA ASN A 3 -8.08 -2.24 -11.69
C ASN A 3 -8.34 -2.84 -10.30
N ILE A 4 -7.72 -3.97 -10.01
CA ILE A 4 -7.89 -4.73 -8.78
C ILE A 4 -6.50 -4.97 -8.19
N LEU A 5 -6.31 -4.54 -6.95
CA LEU A 5 -5.11 -4.77 -6.16
C LEU A 5 -5.45 -5.74 -5.03
N ILE A 6 -4.67 -6.81 -4.89
CA ILE A 6 -4.88 -7.82 -3.84
C ILE A 6 -3.60 -8.00 -3.03
N GLY A 7 -3.63 -7.65 -1.74
CA GLY A 7 -2.54 -7.92 -0.80
C GLY A 7 -2.77 -9.22 -0.03
N VAL A 8 -1.80 -10.14 -0.06
CA VAL A 8 -1.89 -11.45 0.60
C VAL A 8 -0.96 -11.52 1.81
N GLY A 9 -1.53 -11.76 2.99
CA GLY A 9 -0.83 -11.79 4.28
C GLY A 9 -0.39 -10.41 4.79
N GLY A 10 0.17 -10.38 6.00
CA GLY A 10 0.66 -9.14 6.63
C GLY A 10 1.66 -8.35 5.77
N THR A 11 2.61 -9.00 5.10
CA THR A 11 3.50 -8.32 4.14
C THR A 11 2.73 -7.73 2.95
N GLY A 12 1.75 -8.47 2.43
CA GLY A 12 0.88 -7.98 1.36
C GLY A 12 0.12 -6.72 1.79
N ALA A 13 -0.36 -6.66 3.03
CA ALA A 13 -1.00 -5.46 3.59
C ALA A 13 -0.05 -4.26 3.62
N LYS A 14 1.19 -4.41 4.11
CA LYS A 14 2.20 -3.33 4.11
C LYS A 14 2.50 -2.79 2.69
N ILE A 15 2.56 -3.68 1.70
CA ILE A 15 2.77 -3.28 0.31
C ILE A 15 1.54 -2.51 -0.21
N VAL A 16 0.33 -2.96 0.12
CA VAL A 16 -0.91 -2.24 -0.24
C VAL A 16 -0.95 -0.86 0.43
N GLU A 17 -0.52 -0.73 1.69
CA GLU A 17 -0.37 0.57 2.36
C GLU A 17 0.56 1.51 1.57
N ALA A 18 1.74 1.05 1.16
CA ALA A 18 2.65 1.84 0.33
C ALA A 18 2.05 2.20 -1.04
N ILE A 19 1.29 1.29 -1.67
CA ILE A 19 0.57 1.57 -2.92
C ILE A 19 -0.49 2.65 -2.69
N LEU A 20 -1.26 2.56 -1.60
CA LEU A 20 -2.30 3.55 -1.27
C LEU A 20 -1.71 4.93 -1.04
N VAL A 21 -0.54 5.06 -0.41
CA VAL A 21 0.17 6.35 -0.31
C VAL A 21 0.56 6.89 -1.70
N MET A 22 1.09 6.05 -2.59
CA MET A 22 1.42 6.48 -3.94
C MET A 22 0.19 6.83 -4.79
N VAL A 23 -0.92 6.12 -4.58
CA VAL A 23 -2.23 6.40 -5.18
C VAL A 23 -2.78 7.72 -4.63
N ALA A 24 -2.64 7.99 -3.33
CA ALA A 24 -3.00 9.26 -2.72
C ALA A 24 -2.17 10.41 -3.29
N ALA A 25 -0.93 10.18 -3.73
CA ALA A 25 -0.11 11.15 -4.45
C ALA A 25 -0.54 11.36 -5.92
N GLY A 26 -1.50 10.58 -6.41
CA GLY A 26 -2.03 10.66 -7.76
C GLY A 26 -1.25 9.86 -8.81
N ASN A 27 -0.49 8.84 -8.39
CA ASN A 27 0.16 7.90 -9.32
C ASN A 27 -0.77 6.74 -9.73
N GLY A 28 -1.94 6.62 -9.12
CA GLY A 28 -2.87 5.52 -9.36
C GLY A 28 -3.72 5.68 -10.62
N PRO A 29 -4.43 4.61 -11.04
CA PRO A 29 -5.48 4.71 -12.06
C PRO A 29 -6.67 5.53 -11.55
N ASP A 30 -7.67 5.80 -12.40
CA ASP A 30 -8.86 6.55 -11.97
C ASP A 30 -9.70 5.79 -10.93
N HIS A 31 -9.80 4.47 -11.07
CA HIS A 31 -10.54 3.57 -10.18
C HIS A 31 -9.66 2.38 -9.78
N LEU A 32 -9.64 2.06 -8.48
CA LEU A 32 -8.88 0.94 -7.92
C LEU A 32 -9.70 0.19 -6.87
N HIS A 33 -10.00 -1.07 -7.13
CA HIS A 33 -10.54 -1.98 -6.12
C HIS A 33 -9.39 -2.58 -5.30
N VAL A 34 -9.53 -2.61 -3.98
CA VAL A 34 -8.50 -3.07 -3.06
C VAL A 34 -9.04 -4.20 -2.19
N GLY A 35 -8.44 -5.37 -2.34
CA GLY A 35 -8.67 -6.57 -1.54
C GLY A 35 -7.45 -6.91 -0.69
N LEU A 36 -7.71 -7.43 0.49
CA LEU A 36 -6.74 -7.95 1.43
C LEU A 36 -7.16 -9.37 1.75
N VAL A 37 -6.21 -10.29 1.72
CA VAL A 37 -6.41 -11.70 1.97
C VAL A 37 -5.50 -12.10 3.10
N ASP A 38 -6.06 -12.19 4.30
CA ASP A 38 -5.33 -12.68 5.47
C ASP A 38 -6.23 -13.55 6.33
N GLN A 39 -5.66 -14.62 6.85
CA GLN A 39 -6.33 -15.47 7.83
C GLN A 39 -6.36 -14.80 9.21
N ASP A 40 -5.32 -14.02 9.52
CA ASP A 40 -5.27 -13.22 10.74
C ASP A 40 -5.98 -11.87 10.52
N GLY A 41 -7.28 -11.84 10.75
CA GLY A 41 -8.07 -10.62 10.65
C GLY A 41 -7.76 -9.55 11.70
N ALA A 42 -7.00 -9.91 12.75
CA ALA A 42 -6.58 -9.00 13.81
C ALA A 42 -5.16 -8.43 13.59
N ASN A 43 -4.53 -8.74 12.46
CA ASN A 43 -3.18 -8.28 12.14
C ASN A 43 -3.05 -6.75 12.17
N GLY A 44 -2.07 -6.22 12.90
CA GLY A 44 -1.86 -4.77 13.02
C GLY A 44 -1.53 -4.07 11.70
N ASN A 45 -0.75 -4.69 10.81
CA ASN A 45 -0.48 -4.15 9.46
C ASN A 45 -1.74 -4.09 8.61
N LEU A 46 -2.57 -5.14 8.70
CA LEU A 46 -3.84 -5.23 7.99
C LEU A 46 -4.79 -4.13 8.44
N GLN A 47 -4.93 -3.94 9.76
CA GLN A 47 -5.80 -2.90 10.32
C GLN A 47 -5.37 -1.51 9.84
N ARG A 48 -4.07 -1.19 9.95
CA ARG A 48 -3.52 0.10 9.48
C ARG A 48 -3.79 0.35 8.00
N THR A 49 -3.69 -0.68 7.17
CA THR A 49 -3.98 -0.60 5.73
C THR A 49 -5.48 -0.38 5.45
N ARG A 50 -6.35 -1.05 6.20
CA ARG A 50 -7.81 -0.89 6.08
C ARG A 50 -8.26 0.51 6.50
N ASP A 51 -7.65 1.06 7.55
CA ASP A 51 -7.93 2.41 8.03
C ASP A 51 -7.54 3.45 6.97
N LEU A 52 -6.36 3.32 6.34
CA LEU A 52 -5.94 4.19 5.24
C LEU A 52 -6.90 4.09 4.04
N LEU A 53 -7.31 2.87 3.65
CA LEU A 53 -8.27 2.67 2.55
C LEU A 53 -9.61 3.35 2.84
N ALA A 54 -10.15 3.17 4.05
CA ALA A 54 -11.40 3.80 4.47
C ALA A 54 -11.28 5.33 4.47
N LEU A 55 -10.18 5.86 5.00
CA LEU A 55 -9.89 7.29 5.06
C LEU A 55 -9.79 7.93 3.67
N MET A 56 -9.18 7.25 2.71
CA MET A 56 -9.12 7.71 1.31
C MET A 56 -10.50 7.70 0.64
N GLY A 57 -11.33 6.68 0.93
CA GLY A 57 -12.72 6.64 0.48
C GLY A 57 -13.55 7.80 1.04
N GLU A 58 -13.45 8.04 2.36
CA GLU A 58 -14.12 9.14 3.04
C GLU A 58 -13.68 10.51 2.48
N MET A 59 -12.38 10.70 2.26
CA MET A 59 -11.84 11.93 1.63
C MET A 59 -12.44 12.14 0.25
N ARG A 60 -12.54 11.08 -0.57
CA ARG A 60 -13.12 11.15 -1.91
C ARG A 60 -14.60 11.56 -1.88
N ASP A 61 -15.37 10.99 -0.96
CA ASP A 61 -16.81 11.24 -0.86
C ASP A 61 -17.10 12.64 -0.25
N GLN A 62 -16.34 13.07 0.75
CA GLN A 62 -16.51 14.37 1.41
C GLN A 62 -16.09 15.56 0.52
N TRP A 63 -15.00 15.41 -0.24
CA TRP A 63 -14.44 16.51 -1.01
C TRP A 63 -14.91 16.52 -2.48
N GLY A 64 -15.67 15.53 -2.96
CA GLY A 64 -16.08 15.47 -4.36
C GLY A 64 -17.12 16.49 -4.82
N VAL A 65 -17.14 16.77 -6.12
CA VAL A 65 -17.93 17.85 -6.79
C VAL A 65 -19.46 17.71 -6.62
N ALA A 66 -19.98 16.52 -6.34
CA ALA A 66 -21.40 16.33 -6.15
C ALA A 66 -21.86 16.92 -4.80
N GLN A 67 -22.03 18.24 -4.76
CA GLN A 67 -22.65 19.05 -3.71
C GLN A 67 -21.80 19.36 -2.44
N ALA A 68 -20.48 19.15 -2.47
CA ALA A 68 -19.64 19.57 -1.35
C ALA A 68 -19.44 21.10 -1.30
N ARG A 69 -19.70 21.72 -0.14
CA ARG A 69 -19.38 23.13 0.15
C ARG A 69 -17.88 23.46 -0.02
N ASN A 70 -17.03 22.43 0.13
CA ASN A 70 -15.57 22.48 0.02
C ASN A 70 -15.05 21.66 -1.17
N ALA A 71 -15.77 21.64 -2.29
CA ALA A 71 -15.48 20.74 -3.39
C ALA A 71 -14.06 20.86 -3.97
N LEU A 72 -13.45 19.70 -4.21
CA LEU A 72 -12.30 19.46 -5.06
C LEU A 72 -12.75 18.91 -6.40
N ASN A 73 -12.54 19.68 -7.47
CA ASN A 73 -12.71 19.19 -8.81
C ASN A 73 -11.43 18.54 -9.34
N TRP A 74 -11.35 17.21 -9.25
CA TRP A 74 -10.23 16.45 -9.78
C TRP A 74 -10.19 16.36 -11.32
N SER A 75 -11.28 16.71 -12.01
CA SER A 75 -11.32 16.78 -13.48
C SER A 75 -10.97 18.16 -14.04
N ALA A 76 -10.78 19.17 -13.18
CA ALA A 76 -10.32 20.48 -13.61
C ALA A 76 -8.91 20.39 -14.22
N ASP A 77 -8.64 21.25 -15.21
CA ASP A 77 -7.28 21.42 -15.72
C ASP A 77 -6.35 21.83 -14.57
N ASN A 78 -5.27 21.06 -14.40
CA ASN A 78 -4.35 21.18 -13.26
C ASN A 78 -4.97 20.94 -11.87
N GLY A 79 -6.10 20.24 -11.76
CA GLY A 79 -6.67 19.84 -10.47
C GLY A 79 -5.65 19.10 -9.58
N PRO A 80 -5.76 19.22 -8.24
CA PRO A 80 -4.79 18.63 -7.34
C PRO A 80 -4.82 17.10 -7.48
N ALA A 81 -3.65 16.47 -7.50
CA ALA A 81 -3.55 15.03 -7.68
C ALA A 81 -3.90 14.24 -6.41
N ILE A 82 -3.91 14.91 -5.25
CA ILE A 82 -4.26 14.30 -3.97
C ILE A 82 -5.68 13.72 -3.99
N GLY A 83 -5.79 12.43 -3.68
CA GLY A 83 -7.07 11.73 -3.62
C GLY A 83 -7.82 11.65 -4.96
N ARG A 84 -7.11 11.80 -6.09
CA ARG A 84 -7.71 11.75 -7.43
C ARG A 84 -8.27 10.37 -7.78
N THR A 85 -7.59 9.30 -7.37
CA THR A 85 -8.04 7.93 -7.59
C THR A 85 -9.21 7.60 -6.67
N ARG A 86 -10.29 7.05 -7.22
CA ARG A 86 -11.38 6.47 -6.44
C ARG A 86 -10.97 5.05 -6.00
N VAL A 87 -10.55 4.94 -4.75
CA VAL A 87 -10.27 3.64 -4.11
C VAL A 87 -11.54 3.05 -3.53
N LEU A 88 -11.75 1.75 -3.74
CA LEU A 88 -12.94 1.03 -3.31
C LEU A 88 -12.53 -0.29 -2.65
N PRO A 89 -13.14 -0.69 -1.53
CA PRO A 89 -13.00 -2.05 -1.04
C PRO A 89 -13.44 -3.08 -2.09
N LEU A 90 -12.75 -4.21 -2.18
CA LEU A 90 -13.03 -5.23 -3.20
C LEU A 90 -14.36 -5.93 -2.98
N PHE A 91 -14.70 -6.28 -1.74
CA PHE A 91 -15.87 -7.09 -1.42
C PHE A 91 -17.09 -6.24 -1.05
N VAL A 92 -18.25 -6.70 -1.49
CA VAL A 92 -19.54 -6.05 -1.28
C VAL A 92 -20.48 -7.09 -0.70
N GLN A 93 -20.73 -7.04 0.61
CA GLN A 93 -21.90 -7.53 1.37
C GLN A 93 -21.55 -8.32 2.65
N PRO A 94 -22.35 -8.17 3.73
CA PRO A 94 -23.45 -7.20 3.90
C PRO A 94 -22.96 -5.76 4.11
N ARG A 95 -21.64 -5.51 4.13
CA ARG A 95 -21.00 -4.20 4.14
C ARG A 95 -19.83 -4.18 3.16
N LEU A 96 -19.41 -2.98 2.72
CA LEU A 96 -18.14 -2.81 2.02
C LEU A 96 -17.01 -3.32 2.92
N ASN A 97 -16.25 -4.30 2.43
CA ASN A 97 -15.13 -4.87 3.15
C ASN A 97 -13.96 -5.06 2.20
N ALA A 98 -12.76 -4.80 2.70
CA ALA A 98 -11.54 -5.04 1.97
C ALA A 98 -10.93 -6.39 2.32
N LEU A 99 -11.33 -7.02 3.43
CA LEU A 99 -10.74 -8.27 3.92
C LEU A 99 -11.57 -9.49 3.53
N TRP A 100 -10.92 -10.47 2.90
CA TRP A 100 -11.40 -11.84 2.85
C TRP A 100 -10.50 -12.72 3.73
N MET A 101 -11.12 -13.45 4.67
CA MET A 101 -10.44 -14.45 5.48
C MET A 101 -10.73 -15.82 4.87
N PRO A 102 -9.71 -16.59 4.47
CA PRO A 102 -9.91 -17.91 3.88
C PRO A 102 -10.79 -18.81 4.74
N ASN A 103 -10.59 -18.78 6.05
CA ASN A 103 -11.29 -19.62 7.00
C ASN A 103 -11.96 -18.75 8.07
N GLN A 104 -13.29 -18.85 8.17
CA GLN A 104 -14.07 -18.16 9.19
C GLN A 104 -14.20 -19.08 10.41
N GLY A 105 -13.57 -18.74 11.54
CA GLY A 105 -13.68 -19.46 12.82
C GLY A 105 -12.37 -20.07 13.35
N SER A 106 -12.45 -20.79 14.47
CA SER A 106 -11.33 -21.48 15.12
C SER A 106 -10.97 -22.81 14.44
N ALA A 107 -10.93 -22.81 13.10
CA ALA A 107 -10.74 -24.02 12.33
C ALA A 107 -9.28 -24.49 12.37
N THR A 108 -9.10 -25.80 12.45
CA THR A 108 -7.83 -26.50 12.22
C THR A 108 -7.84 -27.08 10.80
N LEU A 109 -6.69 -27.52 10.28
CA LEU A 109 -6.67 -28.19 8.98
C LEU A 109 -7.55 -29.45 8.99
N LYS A 110 -7.52 -30.19 10.10
CA LYS A 110 -8.36 -31.37 10.37
C LYS A 110 -9.85 -31.04 10.30
N SER A 111 -10.28 -29.90 10.84
CA SER A 111 -11.69 -29.51 10.76
C SER A 111 -12.13 -29.06 9.37
N MET A 112 -11.20 -28.61 8.52
CA MET A 112 -11.49 -28.14 7.16
C MET A 112 -11.52 -29.25 6.13
N ILE A 113 -10.54 -30.16 6.19
CA ILE A 113 -10.32 -31.20 5.18
C ILE A 113 -10.68 -32.58 5.72
N GLY A 114 -10.32 -32.86 6.98
CA GLY A 114 -10.46 -34.17 7.61
C GLY A 114 -11.87 -34.56 8.03
N GLN A 115 -12.91 -33.82 7.65
CA GLN A 115 -14.30 -34.19 7.94
C GLN A 115 -14.91 -34.99 6.79
N ASN A 116 -15.54 -36.12 7.11
CA ASN A 116 -16.29 -36.96 6.17
C ASN A 116 -15.48 -37.51 4.98
N LEU A 117 -14.16 -37.67 5.15
CA LEU A 117 -13.32 -38.38 4.20
C LEU A 117 -13.57 -39.89 4.28
N SER A 118 -13.37 -40.62 3.17
CA SER A 118 -13.30 -42.09 3.21
C SER A 118 -12.05 -42.54 3.95
N ASP A 119 -12.00 -43.81 4.37
CA ASP A 119 -10.84 -44.36 5.10
C ASP A 119 -9.54 -44.16 4.32
N GLU A 120 -9.54 -44.39 3.00
CA GLU A 120 -8.34 -44.19 2.17
C GLU A 120 -7.92 -42.71 2.08
N HIS A 121 -8.88 -41.79 2.10
CA HIS A 121 -8.58 -40.35 2.10
C HIS A 121 -8.10 -39.87 3.47
N ASN A 122 -8.55 -40.49 4.56
CA ASN A 122 -8.02 -40.25 5.92
C ASN A 122 -6.57 -40.74 6.02
N ASP A 123 -6.27 -41.95 5.55
CA ASP A 123 -4.91 -42.49 5.53
C ASP A 123 -3.96 -41.58 4.73
N LEU A 124 -4.43 -41.06 3.58
CA LEU A 124 -3.66 -40.10 2.79
C LEU A 124 -3.47 -38.77 3.52
N PHE A 125 -4.50 -38.27 4.21
CA PHE A 125 -4.42 -37.05 5.01
C PHE A 125 -3.39 -37.18 6.14
N ASP A 126 -3.41 -38.31 6.86
CA ASP A 126 -2.47 -38.63 7.94
C ASP A 126 -1.03 -38.85 7.43
N MET A 127 -0.88 -39.33 6.20
CA MET A 127 0.43 -39.44 5.54
C MET A 127 1.00 -38.07 5.12
N LEU A 128 0.14 -37.14 4.70
CA LEU A 128 0.56 -35.82 4.18
C LEU A 128 0.72 -34.77 5.28
N PHE A 129 -0.02 -34.87 6.37
CA PHE A 129 -0.04 -33.91 7.47
C PHE A 129 0.10 -34.62 8.81
N MET A 130 1.06 -34.21 9.62
CA MET A 130 1.33 -34.84 10.91
C MET A 130 0.22 -34.55 11.93
N ASP A 131 -0.31 -35.60 12.55
CA ASP A 131 -1.27 -35.53 13.65
C ASP A 131 -0.55 -35.24 14.99
N ASN A 132 0.11 -34.09 15.08
CA ASN A 132 0.97 -33.74 16.24
C ASN A 132 0.75 -32.32 16.80
N GLY A 133 -0.45 -31.76 16.73
CA GLY A 133 -0.75 -30.40 17.21
C GLY A 133 -0.26 -29.27 16.29
N ASP A 134 0.70 -29.60 15.43
CA ASP A 134 1.55 -28.66 14.71
C ASP A 134 1.15 -28.48 13.24
N GLU A 135 0.39 -29.43 12.68
CA GLU A 135 -0.13 -29.38 11.30
C GLU A 135 -1.64 -29.61 11.23
N GLN A 136 -2.10 -30.82 11.55
CA GLN A 136 -3.53 -31.15 11.46
C GLN A 136 -4.37 -30.32 12.44
N ASP A 137 -3.94 -30.25 13.70
CA ASP A 137 -4.64 -29.57 14.79
C ASP A 137 -4.16 -28.12 15.01
N LEU A 138 -3.32 -27.60 14.10
CA LEU A 138 -2.83 -26.22 14.19
C LEU A 138 -4.01 -25.26 14.10
N GLY A 139 -4.17 -24.42 15.12
CA GLY A 139 -5.16 -23.33 15.11
C GLY A 139 -4.81 -22.29 14.05
N LEU A 140 -5.62 -22.20 12.99
CA LEU A 140 -5.30 -21.37 11.82
C LEU A 140 -5.58 -19.87 12.05
N GLY A 141 -6.23 -19.49 13.16
CA GLY A 141 -6.71 -18.11 13.42
C GLY A 141 -5.63 -17.02 13.52
N ARG A 142 -4.37 -17.37 13.77
CA ARG A 142 -3.21 -16.44 13.73
C ARG A 142 -2.33 -16.65 12.49
N GLY A 143 -2.96 -17.04 11.38
CA GLY A 143 -2.26 -17.42 10.16
C GLY A 143 -1.52 -18.75 10.25
N TYR A 144 -0.78 -19.09 9.19
CA TYR A 144 -0.16 -20.41 9.03
C TYR A 144 1.25 -20.54 9.61
N ARG A 145 1.71 -19.52 10.37
CA ARG A 145 2.96 -19.52 11.15
C ARG A 145 4.20 -20.08 10.43
N GLY A 146 4.35 -19.75 9.15
CA GLY A 146 5.48 -20.18 8.31
C GLY A 146 5.38 -21.58 7.69
N ARG A 147 4.26 -22.29 7.89
CA ARG A 147 3.97 -23.60 7.30
C ARG A 147 3.17 -23.42 6.01
N ALA A 148 3.89 -23.13 4.93
CA ALA A 148 3.27 -22.82 3.64
C ALA A 148 2.45 -23.99 3.06
N HIS A 149 2.81 -25.24 3.36
CA HIS A 149 2.08 -26.43 2.91
C HIS A 149 0.69 -26.56 3.57
N VAL A 150 0.62 -26.44 4.90
CA VAL A 150 -0.65 -26.39 5.66
C VAL A 150 -1.52 -25.24 5.14
N GLY A 151 -0.92 -24.06 5.00
CA GLY A 151 -1.63 -22.91 4.47
C GLY A 151 -2.16 -23.10 3.05
N SER A 152 -1.38 -23.74 2.17
CA SER A 152 -1.80 -23.97 0.78
C SER A 152 -3.01 -24.90 0.71
N ALA A 153 -3.02 -25.97 1.51
CA ALA A 153 -4.14 -26.90 1.58
C ALA A 153 -5.43 -26.22 2.12
N ALA A 154 -5.29 -25.42 3.18
CA ALA A 154 -6.40 -24.63 3.71
C ALA A 154 -6.94 -23.62 2.68
N PHE A 155 -6.05 -22.88 2.01
CA PHE A 155 -6.42 -21.92 0.96
C PHE A 155 -7.15 -22.58 -0.22
N VAL A 156 -6.67 -23.73 -0.70
CA VAL A 156 -7.33 -24.46 -1.79
C VAL A 156 -8.75 -24.84 -1.37
N THR A 157 -8.90 -25.40 -0.17
CA THR A 157 -10.20 -25.80 0.39
C THR A 157 -11.17 -24.62 0.44
N ALA A 158 -10.71 -23.49 0.98
CA ALA A 158 -11.50 -22.26 1.04
C ALA A 158 -11.93 -21.77 -0.35
N LEU A 159 -11.04 -21.78 -1.34
CA LEU A 159 -11.31 -21.32 -2.71
C LEU A 159 -12.15 -22.29 -3.56
N THR A 160 -12.34 -23.53 -3.08
CA THR A 160 -13.22 -24.52 -3.71
C THR A 160 -14.62 -24.55 -3.11
N ASP A 161 -14.85 -23.85 -2.01
CA ASP A 161 -16.20 -23.67 -1.47
C ASP A 161 -17.12 -23.01 -2.51
N GLN A 162 -18.30 -23.61 -2.72
CA GLN A 162 -19.28 -23.16 -3.71
C GLN A 162 -19.84 -21.77 -3.36
N ASN A 163 -19.87 -21.41 -2.08
CA ASN A 163 -20.35 -20.11 -1.58
C ASN A 163 -19.21 -19.18 -1.18
N ASN A 164 -18.11 -19.18 -1.93
CA ASN A 164 -16.96 -18.34 -1.64
C ASN A 164 -17.15 -16.90 -2.16
N ASP A 165 -17.29 -15.94 -1.24
CA ASP A 165 -17.45 -14.51 -1.53
C ASP A 165 -16.33 -13.93 -2.40
N PHE A 166 -15.09 -14.35 -2.16
CA PHE A 166 -13.94 -13.90 -2.95
C PHE A 166 -14.07 -14.36 -4.40
N VAL A 167 -14.36 -15.64 -4.63
CA VAL A 167 -14.50 -16.23 -5.96
C VAL A 167 -15.68 -15.59 -6.69
N GLY A 168 -16.84 -15.48 -6.02
CA GLY A 168 -18.02 -14.84 -6.60
C GLY A 168 -17.75 -13.40 -7.02
N ARG A 169 -17.10 -12.60 -6.16
CA ARG A 169 -16.75 -11.21 -6.49
C ARG A 169 -15.76 -11.11 -7.64
N MET A 170 -14.75 -11.98 -7.69
CA MET A 170 -13.79 -11.99 -8.78
C MET A 170 -14.44 -12.44 -10.09
N GLN A 171 -15.36 -13.41 -10.06
CA GLN A 171 -16.15 -13.81 -11.24
C GLN A 171 -16.98 -12.65 -11.77
N GLU A 172 -17.67 -11.91 -10.89
CA GLU A 172 -18.46 -10.74 -11.25
C GLU A 172 -17.60 -9.68 -11.96
N LEU A 173 -16.48 -9.28 -11.35
CA LEU A 173 -15.60 -8.25 -11.91
C LEU A 173 -14.87 -8.71 -13.18
N MET A 174 -14.47 -9.98 -13.25
CA MET A 174 -13.74 -10.52 -14.39
C MET A 174 -14.63 -10.82 -15.59
N ASN A 175 -15.92 -11.10 -15.39
CA ASN A 175 -16.84 -11.51 -16.46
C ASN A 175 -17.80 -10.42 -16.91
N ASP A 176 -17.81 -9.24 -16.29
CA ASP A 176 -18.71 -8.15 -16.66
C ASP A 176 -18.44 -7.70 -18.12
N PRO A 177 -19.39 -7.90 -19.05
CA PRO A 177 -19.19 -7.56 -20.46
C PRO A 177 -19.18 -6.05 -20.72
N GLN A 178 -19.65 -5.22 -19.77
CA GLN A 178 -19.51 -3.77 -19.83
C GLN A 178 -18.11 -3.32 -19.41
N GLN A 179 -17.37 -4.18 -18.71
CA GLN A 179 -15.98 -3.90 -18.36
C GLN A 179 -15.09 -4.30 -19.53
N GLY A 180 -14.35 -3.32 -20.08
CA GLY A 180 -13.29 -3.57 -21.05
C GLY A 180 -12.11 -4.34 -20.42
N LYS A 181 -10.91 -3.74 -20.41
CA LYS A 181 -9.74 -4.34 -19.77
C LYS A 181 -9.93 -4.46 -18.23
N VAL A 182 -9.59 -5.63 -17.68
CA VAL A 182 -9.52 -5.89 -16.23
C VAL A 182 -8.07 -6.20 -15.86
N ASN A 183 -7.47 -5.40 -14.99
CA ASN A 183 -6.11 -5.56 -14.52
C ASN A 183 -6.14 -6.03 -13.07
N ILE A 184 -5.60 -7.21 -12.79
CA ILE A 184 -5.48 -7.74 -11.43
C ILE A 184 -4.00 -7.78 -11.06
N PHE A 185 -3.63 -7.15 -9.95
CA PHE A 185 -2.27 -7.19 -9.42
C PHE A 185 -2.28 -7.78 -8.01
N ILE A 186 -1.56 -8.90 -7.82
CA ILE A 186 -1.44 -9.56 -6.52
C ILE A 186 -0.08 -9.24 -5.92
N VAL A 187 -0.02 -8.97 -4.62
CA VAL A 187 1.22 -8.77 -3.88
C VAL A 187 1.27 -9.70 -2.67
N GLY A 188 2.42 -10.32 -2.42
CA GLY A 188 2.62 -11.23 -1.29
C GLY A 188 4.10 -11.46 -1.02
N SER A 189 4.42 -12.26 0.00
CA SER A 189 5.81 -12.57 0.37
C SER A 189 6.14 -14.05 0.21
N ALA A 190 7.41 -14.32 -0.08
CA ALA A 190 7.96 -15.68 -0.19
C ALA A 190 8.28 -16.32 1.17
N PHE A 191 8.29 -15.53 2.25
CA PHE A 191 8.81 -15.92 3.56
C PHE A 191 7.79 -15.82 4.71
N GLY A 192 6.62 -15.21 4.48
CA GLY A 192 5.53 -15.17 5.46
C GLY A 192 4.61 -16.40 5.35
N GLY A 193 3.91 -16.76 6.44
CA GLY A 193 2.99 -17.91 6.44
C GLY A 193 1.83 -17.77 5.46
N THR A 194 0.98 -16.76 5.64
CA THR A 194 -0.16 -16.48 4.75
C THR A 194 0.27 -16.05 3.36
N GLY A 195 1.29 -15.20 3.26
CA GLY A 195 1.81 -14.71 1.98
C GLY A 195 2.31 -15.86 1.09
N ALA A 196 3.17 -16.73 1.62
CA ALA A 196 3.80 -17.79 0.84
C ALA A 196 2.81 -18.87 0.40
N ALA A 197 1.79 -19.16 1.22
CA ALA A 197 0.74 -20.11 0.89
C ALA A 197 -0.33 -19.53 -0.06
N GLY A 198 -0.81 -18.33 0.26
CA GLY A 198 -1.95 -17.72 -0.39
C GLY A 198 -1.62 -17.15 -1.77
N PHE A 199 -0.46 -16.49 -1.93
CA PHE A 199 -0.10 -15.83 -3.17
C PHE A 199 -0.10 -16.77 -4.40
N PRO A 200 0.61 -17.92 -4.40
CA PRO A 200 0.65 -18.77 -5.58
C PRO A 200 -0.68 -19.50 -5.81
N THR A 201 -1.36 -19.86 -4.73
CA THR A 201 -2.67 -20.54 -4.78
C THR A 201 -3.74 -19.64 -5.39
N LEU A 202 -3.77 -18.38 -4.96
CA LEU A 202 -4.68 -17.39 -5.50
C LEU A 202 -4.37 -17.05 -6.96
N ALA A 203 -3.08 -16.87 -7.29
CA ALA A 203 -2.66 -16.60 -8.66
C ALA A 203 -3.11 -17.71 -9.63
N ARG A 204 -2.94 -18.98 -9.25
CA ARG A 204 -3.44 -20.12 -10.05
C ARG A 204 -4.96 -20.10 -10.19
N LYS A 205 -5.70 -19.85 -9.12
CA LYS A 205 -7.17 -19.79 -9.17
C LYS A 205 -7.64 -18.72 -10.15
N LEU A 206 -7.09 -17.51 -10.07
CA LEU A 206 -7.43 -16.41 -10.97
C LEU A 206 -7.01 -16.70 -12.42
N ASN A 207 -5.84 -17.32 -12.62
CA ASN A 207 -5.40 -17.74 -13.95
C ASN A 207 -6.33 -18.81 -14.55
N ARG A 208 -6.79 -19.78 -13.75
CA ARG A 208 -7.79 -20.76 -14.20
C ARG A 208 -9.11 -20.09 -14.55
N MET A 209 -9.57 -19.17 -13.70
CA MET A 209 -10.82 -18.42 -13.94
C MET A 209 -10.76 -17.66 -15.26
N ARG A 210 -9.73 -16.84 -15.52
CA ARG A 210 -9.67 -16.07 -16.78
C ARG A 210 -9.56 -16.93 -18.05
N ASN A 211 -9.10 -18.18 -17.92
CA ASN A 211 -8.98 -19.14 -19.03
C ASN A 211 -10.16 -20.11 -19.12
N ASP A 212 -11.14 -20.00 -18.21
CA ASP A 212 -12.36 -20.81 -18.26
C ASP A 212 -13.17 -20.44 -19.52
N PRO A 213 -13.58 -21.41 -20.36
CA PRO A 213 -14.38 -21.13 -21.55
C PRO A 213 -15.71 -20.40 -21.28
N THR A 214 -16.23 -20.49 -20.05
CA THR A 214 -17.47 -19.80 -19.64
C THR A 214 -17.24 -18.31 -19.33
N MET A 215 -15.99 -17.88 -19.17
CA MET A 215 -15.63 -16.50 -18.88
C MET A 215 -15.51 -15.69 -20.17
N THR A 216 -16.61 -15.06 -20.56
CA THR A 216 -16.75 -14.29 -21.81
C THR A 216 -15.73 -13.16 -21.94
N ASN A 217 -15.35 -12.51 -20.83
CA ASN A 217 -14.37 -11.42 -20.81
C ASN A 217 -12.95 -11.87 -20.40
N GLY A 218 -12.70 -13.18 -20.26
CA GLY A 218 -11.46 -13.73 -19.72
C GLY A 218 -10.18 -13.29 -20.45
N ARG A 219 -10.24 -13.13 -21.78
CA ARG A 219 -9.10 -12.66 -22.61
C ARG A 219 -8.67 -11.22 -22.34
N ASN A 220 -9.55 -10.41 -21.77
CA ASN A 220 -9.28 -9.01 -21.39
C ASN A 220 -8.77 -8.88 -19.95
N VAL A 221 -8.60 -10.00 -19.24
CA VAL A 221 -8.08 -10.03 -17.88
C VAL A 221 -6.56 -10.20 -17.88
N ASN A 222 -5.86 -9.14 -17.48
CA ASN A 222 -4.43 -9.18 -17.23
C ASN A 222 -4.15 -9.52 -15.76
N LEU A 223 -3.21 -10.42 -15.52
CA LEU A 223 -2.79 -10.85 -14.21
C LEU A 223 -1.31 -10.52 -13.99
N GLY A 224 -1.07 -9.57 -13.08
CA GLY A 224 0.26 -9.21 -12.60
C GLY A 224 0.49 -9.68 -11.18
N GLY A 225 1.77 -9.85 -10.82
CA GLY A 225 2.16 -10.29 -9.49
C GLY A 225 3.46 -9.63 -9.02
N LEU A 226 3.56 -9.38 -7.72
CA LEU A 226 4.83 -9.08 -7.06
C LEU A 226 5.06 -10.00 -5.87
N LEU A 227 6.21 -10.69 -5.90
CA LEU A 227 6.69 -11.50 -4.80
C LEU A 227 7.79 -10.77 -4.05
N MET A 228 7.53 -10.49 -2.78
CA MET A 228 8.50 -9.92 -1.85
C MET A 228 9.37 -11.03 -1.26
N LEU A 229 10.66 -10.99 -1.57
CA LEU A 229 11.71 -11.75 -0.90
C LEU A 229 11.98 -11.17 0.48
N PRO A 230 12.66 -11.91 1.37
CA PRO A 230 13.07 -11.38 2.67
C PRO A 230 13.71 -10.00 2.55
N TYR A 231 13.25 -9.09 3.40
CA TYR A 231 13.74 -7.71 3.45
C TYR A 231 13.86 -7.19 4.88
N PHE A 232 13.27 -7.87 5.86
CA PHE A 232 13.43 -7.57 7.28
C PHE A 232 13.65 -8.87 8.07
N THR A 233 14.22 -8.70 9.26
CA THR A 233 14.42 -9.76 10.25
C THR A 233 13.84 -9.31 11.59
N PHE A 234 13.52 -10.27 12.45
CA PHE A 234 12.95 -10.07 13.77
C PHE A 234 13.79 -10.81 14.81
N ASP A 235 13.58 -10.49 16.08
CA ASP A 235 14.26 -11.20 17.17
C ASP A 235 13.67 -12.61 17.33
N LYS A 236 14.49 -13.56 17.80
CA LYS A 236 13.99 -14.91 18.11
C LYS A 236 12.95 -14.78 19.23
N LEU A 237 11.74 -15.29 18.99
CA LEU A 237 10.76 -15.50 20.05
C LEU A 237 11.33 -16.52 21.05
N ASP A 238 10.98 -16.39 22.33
CA ASP A 238 11.42 -17.31 23.37
C ASP A 238 11.12 -18.78 22.99
N GLU A 239 12.03 -19.70 23.32
CA GLU A 239 12.00 -21.14 22.96
C GLU A 239 10.70 -21.88 23.33
N LYS A 240 9.82 -21.27 24.13
CA LYS A 240 8.52 -21.83 24.52
C LYS A 240 7.44 -21.68 23.44
N GLU A 241 7.64 -20.86 22.41
CA GLU A 241 6.75 -20.77 21.24
C GLU A 241 7.34 -21.54 20.06
N VAL A 242 7.14 -22.85 20.06
CA VAL A 242 7.70 -23.87 19.13
C VAL A 242 7.33 -23.67 17.64
N SER A 243 6.62 -22.60 17.26
CA SER A 243 5.99 -22.53 15.94
C SER A 243 6.23 -21.24 15.13
N ALA A 244 7.22 -20.42 15.45
CA ALA A 244 7.55 -19.24 14.64
C ALA A 244 8.70 -19.52 13.65
N VAL A 245 8.65 -18.89 12.46
CA VAL A 245 9.75 -18.93 11.48
C VAL A 245 11.00 -18.39 12.14
N SER A 246 12.09 -19.16 12.18
CA SER A 246 13.37 -18.62 12.65
C SER A 246 13.94 -17.63 11.64
N PRO A 247 14.55 -16.50 12.08
CA PRO A 247 15.27 -15.58 11.20
C PRO A 247 16.29 -16.27 10.27
N ASP A 248 16.94 -17.32 10.76
CA ASP A 248 17.95 -18.10 10.04
C ASP A 248 17.36 -18.88 8.84
N GLU A 249 16.04 -19.11 8.83
CA GLU A 249 15.34 -19.86 7.79
C GLU A 249 14.78 -18.98 6.66
N LEU A 250 14.83 -17.65 6.79
CA LEU A 250 14.21 -16.73 5.83
C LEU A 250 14.79 -16.90 4.41
N MET A 251 16.11 -16.93 4.27
CA MET A 251 16.78 -17.09 2.97
C MET A 251 16.59 -18.49 2.37
N PRO A 252 16.81 -19.60 3.11
CA PRO A 252 16.49 -20.94 2.64
C PRO A 252 15.03 -21.09 2.16
N LYS A 253 14.05 -20.58 2.92
CA LYS A 253 12.62 -20.61 2.54
C LYS A 253 12.36 -19.81 1.27
N ALA A 254 12.95 -18.62 1.15
CA ALA A 254 12.82 -17.82 -0.05
C ALA A 254 13.40 -18.51 -1.29
N LYS A 255 14.53 -19.23 -1.16
CA LYS A 255 15.11 -20.02 -2.24
C LYS A 255 14.16 -21.14 -2.69
N MET A 256 13.63 -21.93 -1.76
CA MET A 256 12.66 -22.99 -2.08
C MET A 256 11.39 -22.43 -2.73
N ALA A 257 10.90 -21.29 -2.24
CA ALA A 257 9.78 -20.61 -2.85
C ALA A 257 10.09 -20.21 -4.31
N LEU A 258 11.27 -19.64 -4.58
CA LEU A 258 11.67 -19.27 -5.93
C LEU A 258 11.76 -20.46 -6.89
N GLU A 259 12.24 -21.63 -6.45
CA GLU A 259 12.22 -22.87 -7.24
C GLU A 259 10.79 -23.28 -7.60
N TYR A 260 9.86 -23.15 -6.65
CA TYR A 260 8.44 -23.39 -6.90
C TYR A 260 7.82 -22.37 -7.88
N TYR A 261 8.19 -21.10 -7.75
CA TYR A 261 7.71 -20.05 -8.66
C TYR A 261 8.27 -20.19 -10.08
N ASP A 262 9.50 -20.69 -10.23
CA ASP A 262 10.08 -20.99 -11.54
C ASP A 262 9.17 -21.94 -12.33
N ASN A 263 8.63 -22.98 -11.69
CA ASN A 263 7.64 -23.87 -12.31
C ASN A 263 6.35 -23.13 -12.72
N LEU A 264 5.84 -22.21 -11.88
CA LEU A 264 4.66 -21.39 -12.20
C LEU A 264 4.86 -20.49 -13.43
N PHE A 265 6.09 -19.99 -13.63
CA PHE A 265 6.41 -19.14 -14.78
C PHE A 265 6.64 -19.94 -16.05
N THR A 266 7.40 -21.02 -15.94
CA THR A 266 7.87 -21.80 -17.10
C THR A 266 6.79 -22.71 -17.66
N HIS A 267 6.01 -23.37 -16.79
CA HIS A 267 5.06 -24.40 -17.21
C HIS A 267 3.60 -23.88 -17.21
N GLU A 268 3.17 -23.17 -16.17
CA GLU A 268 1.77 -22.72 -16.04
C GLU A 268 1.49 -21.35 -16.68
N ARG A 269 2.54 -20.54 -16.91
CA ARG A 269 2.45 -19.18 -17.48
C ARG A 269 1.40 -18.31 -16.78
N THR A 270 1.39 -18.37 -15.46
CA THR A 270 0.31 -17.82 -14.61
C THR A 270 0.15 -16.30 -14.74
N PHE A 271 1.25 -15.55 -14.93
CA PHE A 271 1.25 -14.09 -14.93
C PHE A 271 1.61 -13.52 -16.29
N ASP A 272 0.96 -12.41 -16.66
CA ASP A 272 1.38 -11.56 -17.80
C ASP A 272 2.50 -10.61 -17.41
N ARG A 273 2.65 -10.32 -16.11
CA ARG A 273 3.80 -9.58 -15.62
C ARG A 273 4.12 -9.94 -14.18
N PHE A 274 5.37 -10.29 -13.94
CA PHE A 274 5.82 -10.67 -12.62
C PHE A 274 7.03 -9.86 -12.18
N TYR A 275 6.98 -9.41 -10.93
CA TYR A 275 8.04 -8.66 -10.28
C TYR A 275 8.53 -9.42 -9.06
N ILE A 276 9.84 -9.30 -8.81
CA ILE A 276 10.47 -9.79 -7.59
C ILE A 276 11.20 -8.61 -6.98
N SER A 277 10.99 -8.39 -5.69
CA SER A 277 11.66 -7.36 -4.91
C SER A 277 12.18 -7.97 -3.62
N GLY A 278 13.34 -7.53 -3.16
CA GLY A 278 13.96 -7.96 -1.91
C GLY A 278 14.93 -6.89 -1.43
N TRP A 279 15.49 -7.09 -0.24
CA TRP A 279 16.44 -6.12 0.32
C TRP A 279 17.54 -6.83 1.07
N GLN A 280 18.78 -6.37 0.90
CA GLN A 280 19.93 -6.88 1.64
C GLN A 280 20.90 -5.72 1.93
N PRO A 281 21.37 -5.54 3.18
CA PRO A 281 21.07 -6.35 4.38
C PRO A 281 19.63 -6.16 4.89
N PHE A 282 19.05 -7.17 5.56
CA PHE A 282 17.70 -7.07 6.14
C PHE A 282 17.56 -5.93 7.15
N PHE A 283 16.40 -5.27 7.15
CA PHE A 283 15.99 -4.35 8.21
C PHE A 283 15.74 -5.14 9.50
N ALA A 284 16.54 -4.90 10.55
CA ALA A 284 16.31 -5.53 11.85
C ALA A 284 15.20 -4.80 12.61
N LEU A 285 14.08 -5.48 12.82
CA LEU A 285 12.95 -4.91 13.55
C LEU A 285 13.21 -4.85 15.05
N GLY A 286 14.04 -5.71 15.64
CA GLY A 286 14.30 -5.69 17.10
C GLY A 286 13.10 -6.09 17.97
N TYR A 287 12.13 -6.79 17.37
CA TYR A 287 11.04 -7.48 18.03
C TYR A 287 10.47 -8.54 17.06
N GLY A 288 9.71 -9.50 17.59
CA GLY A 288 8.97 -10.49 16.81
C GLY A 288 7.56 -10.68 17.38
N GLU A 289 6.58 -10.89 16.52
CA GLU A 289 5.19 -11.18 16.90
C GLU A 289 4.63 -12.23 15.92
N ASP A 290 3.92 -13.23 16.45
CA ASP A 290 3.38 -14.37 15.69
C ASP A 290 2.09 -14.03 14.92
N GLY A 291 1.43 -12.92 15.28
CA GLY A 291 0.21 -12.42 14.66
C GLY A 291 -0.52 -11.38 15.53
N GLY A 292 -1.76 -11.09 15.16
CA GLY A 292 -2.65 -10.19 15.90
C GLY A 292 -2.25 -8.71 15.85
N GLN A 293 -2.84 -7.93 16.76
CA GLN A 293 -2.72 -6.47 16.75
C GLN A 293 -1.29 -5.99 17.02
N SER A 294 -0.51 -6.77 17.76
CA SER A 294 0.90 -6.48 18.05
C SER A 294 1.79 -6.63 16.81
N GLN A 295 1.38 -7.41 15.80
CA GLN A 295 2.08 -7.50 14.52
C GLN A 295 1.81 -6.27 13.65
N ALA A 296 2.35 -5.13 14.07
CA ALA A 296 2.21 -3.82 13.46
C ALA A 296 3.58 -3.29 12.96
N ASN A 297 4.23 -4.05 12.06
CA ASN A 297 5.56 -3.75 11.54
C ASN A 297 5.62 -2.35 10.89
N PRO A 298 6.75 -1.64 11.00
CA PRO A 298 6.88 -0.28 10.49
C PRO A 298 7.02 -0.29 8.96
N PRO A 299 6.65 0.80 8.26
CA PRO A 299 6.88 0.92 6.82
C PRO A 299 8.39 0.91 6.52
N LEU A 300 8.77 0.24 5.44
CA LEU A 300 10.18 0.04 5.07
C LEU A 300 10.46 0.43 3.59
N PRO A 301 11.67 0.89 3.27
CA PRO A 301 12.04 1.35 1.93
C PRO A 301 11.76 0.36 0.78
N ALA A 302 11.93 -0.94 1.05
CA ALA A 302 11.65 -2.01 0.07
C ALA A 302 10.20 -1.99 -0.44
N GLU A 303 9.25 -1.47 0.34
CA GLU A 303 7.83 -1.43 -0.01
C GLU A 303 7.54 -0.38 -1.10
N ILE A 304 8.38 0.64 -1.28
CA ILE A 304 8.25 1.62 -2.37
C ILE A 304 8.58 0.97 -3.73
N PHE A 305 9.57 0.08 -3.79
CA PHE A 305 9.85 -0.69 -5.01
C PHE A 305 8.67 -1.56 -5.40
N ALA A 306 8.00 -2.14 -4.41
CA ALA A 306 6.80 -2.90 -4.66
C ALA A 306 5.63 -2.02 -5.13
N ALA A 307 5.46 -0.85 -4.50
CA ALA A 307 4.40 0.07 -4.86
C ALA A 307 4.57 0.62 -6.29
N THR A 308 5.76 1.08 -6.64
CA THR A 308 6.08 1.57 -7.99
C THR A 308 5.94 0.48 -9.06
N SER A 309 6.23 -0.79 -8.74
CA SER A 309 6.01 -1.91 -9.67
C SER A 309 4.53 -2.18 -9.94
N ALA A 310 3.67 -2.07 -8.92
CA ALA A 310 2.21 -2.19 -9.10
C ALA A 310 1.66 -1.05 -9.97
N LEU A 311 2.15 0.17 -9.78
CA LEU A 311 1.76 1.32 -10.58
C LEU A 311 2.24 1.21 -12.03
N ASP A 312 3.46 0.70 -12.24
CA ASP A 312 3.98 0.37 -13.57
C ASP A 312 3.12 -0.70 -14.27
N PHE A 313 2.47 -1.59 -13.52
CA PHE A 313 1.51 -2.54 -14.09
C PHE A 313 0.18 -1.87 -14.46
N PHE A 314 -0.42 -1.08 -13.57
CA PHE A 314 -1.73 -0.47 -13.81
C PHE A 314 -1.73 0.64 -14.86
N THR A 315 -0.60 1.32 -15.05
CA THR A 315 -0.46 2.44 -16.01
C THR A 315 -0.01 1.98 -17.39
N LYS A 316 0.39 0.72 -17.56
CA LYS A 316 0.92 0.21 -18.81
C LYS A 316 -0.17 -0.37 -19.70
N ASP A 317 -0.12 -0.02 -20.98
CA ASP A 317 -0.87 -0.71 -22.01
C ASP A 317 -0.07 -1.94 -22.48
N PHE A 318 -0.59 -3.13 -22.16
CA PHE A 318 -0.05 -4.39 -22.69
C PHE A 318 -0.37 -4.50 -24.18
N SER A 319 0.62 -4.23 -25.02
CA SER A 319 0.52 -4.38 -26.48
C SER A 319 0.30 -5.85 -26.89
N GLN A 320 -0.28 -6.08 -28.07
CA GLN A 320 -0.46 -7.45 -28.59
C GLN A 320 0.88 -8.16 -28.78
N GLU A 321 1.93 -7.45 -29.21
CA GLU A 321 3.30 -7.99 -29.29
C GLU A 321 3.87 -8.39 -27.92
N GLU A 322 3.58 -7.64 -26.85
CA GLU A 322 3.98 -8.05 -25.50
C GLU A 322 3.20 -9.28 -25.05
N ARG A 323 1.91 -9.39 -25.38
CA ARG A 323 1.09 -10.58 -25.11
C ARG A 323 1.60 -11.82 -25.88
N ASP A 324 1.95 -11.63 -27.14
CA ASP A 324 2.50 -12.70 -27.98
C ASP A 324 3.91 -13.09 -27.51
N ALA A 325 4.72 -12.11 -27.08
CA ALA A 325 6.03 -12.34 -26.47
C ALA A 325 5.92 -13.00 -25.07
N LEU A 326 4.88 -12.71 -24.30
CA LEU A 326 4.53 -13.44 -23.07
C LEU A 326 4.16 -14.89 -23.37
N GLY A 327 3.50 -15.13 -24.51
CA GLY A 327 3.31 -16.46 -25.11
C GLY A 327 4.62 -17.16 -25.52
N THR A 328 5.73 -16.44 -25.64
CA THR A 328 7.08 -16.99 -25.93
C THR A 328 8.01 -17.05 -24.71
N GLY A 329 7.55 -16.68 -23.51
CA GLY A 329 8.30 -16.89 -22.26
C GLY A 329 9.29 -15.80 -21.87
N LYS A 330 8.90 -14.52 -21.88
CA LYS A 330 9.76 -13.48 -21.27
C LYS A 330 9.71 -13.51 -19.72
N VAL A 331 10.92 -13.65 -19.18
CA VAL A 331 11.46 -13.72 -17.81
C VAL A 331 10.86 -12.69 -16.82
N PRO A 332 10.73 -13.03 -15.51
CA PRO A 332 10.36 -12.09 -14.46
C PRO A 332 11.17 -10.79 -14.53
N THR A 333 10.50 -9.65 -14.34
CA THR A 333 11.18 -8.36 -14.25
C THR A 333 11.79 -8.24 -12.86
N MET A 334 13.06 -8.59 -12.74
CA MET A 334 13.83 -8.36 -11.51
C MET A 334 14.21 -6.89 -11.38
N ARG A 335 14.03 -6.32 -10.19
CA ARG A 335 14.43 -4.95 -9.86
C ARG A 335 15.43 -4.98 -8.72
N MET A 336 16.53 -4.27 -8.89
CA MET A 336 17.61 -4.16 -7.93
C MET A 336 18.07 -2.70 -7.91
N SER A 337 18.32 -2.15 -6.72
CA SER A 337 18.97 -0.83 -6.60
C SER A 337 20.31 -0.87 -7.32
N ARG A 338 20.59 0.16 -8.13
CA ARG A 338 21.76 0.18 -9.03
C ARG A 338 22.98 0.84 -8.38
N THR A 339 22.83 1.41 -7.18
CA THR A 339 23.85 2.26 -6.55
C THR A 339 24.24 1.75 -5.16
N GLY A 340 25.55 1.75 -4.89
CA GLY A 340 26.16 1.22 -3.66
C GLY A 340 25.64 1.87 -2.38
N GLY A 341 24.63 1.24 -1.78
CA GLY A 341 24.19 1.49 -0.41
C GLY A 341 23.33 2.75 -0.19
N GLN A 342 22.81 3.38 -1.25
CA GLN A 342 21.92 4.55 -1.17
C GLN A 342 20.73 4.40 -2.12
N LEU A 343 19.54 4.79 -1.64
CA LEU A 343 18.32 4.86 -2.43
C LEU A 343 18.18 6.23 -3.08
N LEU A 344 17.96 6.22 -4.40
CA LEU A 344 17.75 7.40 -5.23
C LEU A 344 16.41 7.29 -5.98
N TRP A 345 15.86 8.43 -6.42
CA TRP A 345 14.62 8.44 -7.20
C TRP A 345 14.78 7.67 -8.51
N GLN A 346 15.92 7.79 -9.18
CA GLN A 346 16.26 7.02 -10.38
C GLN A 346 16.24 5.50 -10.21
N ASP A 347 16.26 4.97 -8.98
CA ASP A 347 16.13 3.54 -8.74
C ASP A 347 14.71 3.03 -8.99
N PHE A 348 13.69 3.91 -8.94
CA PHE A 348 12.29 3.52 -9.13
C PHE A 348 11.86 3.48 -10.60
N PRO A 349 10.96 2.56 -10.97
CA PRO A 349 10.15 2.69 -12.18
C PRO A 349 9.46 4.05 -12.20
N GLN A 350 9.45 4.71 -13.38
CA GLN A 350 8.81 6.03 -13.55
C GLN A 350 9.33 7.06 -12.53
N SER A 351 10.64 7.04 -12.25
CA SER A 351 11.32 7.86 -11.24
C SER A 351 10.92 9.33 -11.21
N GLU A 352 10.81 9.97 -12.39
CA GLU A 352 10.39 11.37 -12.49
C GLU A 352 8.95 11.60 -11.99
N VAL A 353 8.02 10.71 -12.37
CA VAL A 353 6.62 10.78 -11.93
C VAL A 353 6.54 10.51 -10.42
N ALA A 354 7.27 9.51 -9.93
CA ALA A 354 7.31 9.19 -8.50
C ALA A 354 7.81 10.38 -7.66
N LEU A 355 8.92 11.02 -8.06
CA LEU A 355 9.44 12.23 -7.43
C LEU A 355 8.42 13.37 -7.47
N ASP A 356 7.91 13.69 -8.66
CA ASP A 356 7.03 14.84 -8.84
C ASP A 356 5.72 14.69 -8.06
N ARG A 357 5.19 13.46 -7.95
CA ARG A 357 3.94 13.18 -7.23
C ARG A 357 4.15 12.97 -5.74
N LEU A 358 5.00 12.02 -5.33
CA LEU A 358 5.22 11.71 -3.92
C LEU A 358 5.92 12.87 -3.21
N GLY A 359 6.94 13.46 -3.83
CA GLY A 359 7.62 14.64 -3.29
C GLY A 359 6.68 15.82 -3.11
N GLN A 360 5.78 16.08 -4.07
CA GLN A 360 4.76 17.12 -3.95
C GLN A 360 3.76 16.81 -2.85
N LEU A 361 3.32 15.54 -2.69
CA LEU A 361 2.41 15.14 -1.62
C LEU A 361 3.04 15.35 -0.23
N LEU A 362 4.30 14.94 -0.04
CA LEU A 362 5.00 15.15 1.24
C LEU A 362 5.16 16.64 1.56
N ARG A 363 5.50 17.45 0.54
CA ARG A 363 5.53 18.91 0.65
C ARG A 363 4.18 19.47 1.02
N PHE A 364 3.12 19.06 0.34
CA PHE A 364 1.76 19.48 0.62
C PHE A 364 1.36 19.13 2.05
N ALA A 365 1.61 17.89 2.48
CA ALA A 365 1.26 17.43 3.82
C ALA A 365 1.91 18.27 4.92
N ALA A 366 3.23 18.50 4.82
CA ALA A 366 3.94 19.33 5.79
C ALA A 366 3.45 20.79 5.75
N TYR A 367 3.35 21.38 4.56
CA TYR A 367 2.94 22.78 4.41
C TYR A 367 1.50 23.01 4.90
N TRP A 368 0.60 22.07 4.63
CA TRP A 368 -0.78 22.12 5.08
C TRP A 368 -0.88 22.07 6.60
N LEU A 369 -0.28 21.05 7.22
CA LEU A 369 -0.38 20.80 8.66
C LEU A 369 0.27 21.90 9.50
N TYR A 370 1.42 22.42 9.07
CA TYR A 370 2.20 23.37 9.87
C TYR A 370 1.99 24.84 9.52
N LEU A 371 1.38 25.14 8.38
CA LEU A 371 1.18 26.51 7.94
C LEU A 371 -0.26 26.81 7.54
N VAL A 372 -0.84 26.07 6.60
CA VAL A 372 -2.14 26.43 5.99
C VAL A 372 -3.29 26.22 6.96
N GLU A 373 -3.41 25.03 7.53
CA GLU A 373 -4.52 24.72 8.44
C GLU A 373 -4.49 25.58 9.72
N PRO A 374 -3.33 25.80 10.37
CA PRO A 374 -3.24 26.76 11.47
C PRO A 374 -3.73 28.16 11.07
N GLN A 375 -3.43 28.64 9.86
CA GLN A 375 -3.93 29.94 9.37
C GLN A 375 -5.44 29.94 9.15
N LEU A 376 -6.01 28.85 8.64
CA LEU A 376 -7.48 28.70 8.56
C LEU A 376 -8.13 28.75 9.95
N ARG A 377 -7.43 28.44 11.03
CA ARG A 377 -8.00 28.46 12.39
C ARG A 377 -7.78 29.77 13.15
N VAL A 378 -6.99 30.70 12.60
CA VAL A 378 -6.84 32.04 13.20
C VAL A 378 -8.16 32.81 13.03
N PRO A 379 -8.74 33.39 14.10
CA PRO A 379 -9.98 34.14 14.00
C PRO A 379 -9.92 35.25 12.94
N ASP A 380 -10.96 35.33 12.12
CA ASP A 380 -11.02 36.30 11.03
C ASP A 380 -11.10 37.75 11.55
N LYS A 381 -10.33 38.65 10.95
CA LYS A 381 -10.48 40.09 11.16
C LYS A 381 -11.41 40.62 10.08
N PHE A 382 -12.62 41.03 10.46
CA PHE A 382 -13.71 41.47 9.55
C PHE A 382 -13.29 42.46 8.44
N LEU A 383 -12.27 43.29 8.68
CA LEU A 383 -11.79 44.31 7.72
C LEU A 383 -10.56 43.89 6.91
N ASP A 384 -9.80 42.87 7.34
CA ASP A 384 -8.63 42.36 6.62
C ASP A 384 -8.44 40.86 6.91
N PRO A 385 -9.25 40.00 6.26
CA PRO A 385 -9.16 38.57 6.45
C PRO A 385 -7.79 38.04 6.04
N ASN A 386 -7.29 37.06 6.77
CA ASN A 386 -6.02 36.41 6.42
C ASN A 386 -6.12 35.74 5.04
N TRP A 387 -4.99 35.47 4.41
CA TRP A 387 -4.96 34.98 3.04
C TRP A 387 -5.70 33.65 2.85
N ALA A 388 -5.65 32.75 3.83
CA ALA A 388 -6.29 31.45 3.75
C ALA A 388 -7.82 31.57 3.76
N TYR A 389 -8.39 32.43 4.61
CA TYR A 389 -9.82 32.75 4.61
C TYR A 389 -10.28 33.44 3.32
N ARG A 390 -9.45 34.33 2.78
CA ARG A 390 -9.73 34.97 1.48
C ARG A 390 -9.81 33.93 0.36
N LEU A 391 -8.87 32.99 0.31
CA LEU A 391 -8.89 31.90 -0.67
C LEU A 391 -10.06 30.93 -0.46
N ALA A 392 -10.41 30.65 0.79
CA ALA A 392 -11.55 29.82 1.16
C ALA A 392 -12.92 30.44 0.80
N ASN A 393 -12.94 31.68 0.30
CA ASN A 393 -14.16 32.40 -0.06
C ASN A 393 -15.19 32.47 1.07
N LYS A 394 -14.74 32.73 2.30
CA LYS A 394 -15.60 32.82 3.51
C LYS A 394 -16.29 31.50 3.91
N ALA A 395 -15.73 30.34 3.54
CA ALA A 395 -16.21 29.07 4.07
C ALA A 395 -16.09 29.03 5.61
N SER A 396 -17.11 28.54 6.31
CA SER A 396 -17.05 28.35 7.77
C SER A 396 -16.15 27.18 8.11
N ILE A 397 -15.23 27.41 9.06
CA ILE A 397 -14.31 26.38 9.56
C ILE A 397 -15.04 25.40 10.47
N GLU A 398 -15.96 25.86 11.32
CA GLU A 398 -16.74 24.97 12.18
C GLU A 398 -17.56 23.98 11.36
N GLU A 399 -18.20 24.51 10.31
CA GLU A 399 -18.96 23.70 9.38
C GLU A 399 -18.03 22.68 8.71
N SER A 400 -16.88 23.11 8.19
CA SER A 400 -15.92 22.30 7.42
C SER A 400 -15.04 21.34 8.23
N GLU A 401 -15.25 21.23 9.54
CA GLU A 401 -14.41 20.40 10.43
C GLU A 401 -14.35 18.91 10.04
N PRO A 402 -15.43 18.26 9.56
CA PRO A 402 -15.34 16.87 9.09
C PRO A 402 -14.33 16.71 7.93
N GLU A 403 -14.44 17.55 6.90
CA GLU A 403 -13.54 17.49 5.74
C GLU A 403 -12.09 17.80 6.14
N LEU A 404 -11.89 18.83 6.98
CA LEU A 404 -10.58 19.21 7.50
C LEU A 404 -9.96 18.10 8.35
N ARG A 405 -10.75 17.44 9.19
CA ARG A 405 -10.30 16.31 10.02
C ARG A 405 -9.85 15.15 9.15
N THR A 406 -10.64 14.76 8.16
CA THR A 406 -10.29 13.68 7.22
C THR A 406 -9.00 13.99 6.48
N LEU A 407 -8.87 15.20 5.94
CA LEU A 407 -7.65 15.64 5.26
C LEU A 407 -6.44 15.64 6.22
N ARG A 408 -6.59 16.21 7.43
CA ARG A 408 -5.53 16.23 8.44
C ARG A 408 -5.07 14.81 8.80
N THR A 409 -6.00 13.89 9.07
CA THR A 409 -5.68 12.50 9.42
C THR A 409 -4.92 11.82 8.29
N LEU A 410 -5.31 12.05 7.03
CA LEU A 410 -4.63 11.49 5.87
C LEU A 410 -3.21 12.03 5.73
N LEU A 411 -3.05 13.35 5.80
CA LEU A 411 -1.74 14.00 5.68
C LEU A 411 -0.81 13.63 6.84
N PHE A 412 -1.36 13.49 8.05
CA PHE A 412 -0.61 13.04 9.22
C PHE A 412 -0.13 11.61 9.03
N HIS A 413 -1.00 10.69 8.58
CA HIS A 413 -0.63 9.31 8.26
C HIS A 413 0.49 9.26 7.20
N ILE A 414 0.39 10.05 6.12
CA ILE A 414 1.41 10.09 5.07
C ILE A 414 2.77 10.56 5.60
N LEU A 415 2.79 11.63 6.41
CA LEU A 415 4.04 12.13 6.99
C LEU A 415 4.64 11.16 8.00
N THR A 416 3.84 10.55 8.88
CA THR A 416 4.35 9.57 9.84
C THR A 416 4.81 8.31 9.14
N TRP A 417 4.14 7.85 8.08
CA TRP A 417 4.59 6.75 7.23
C TRP A 417 5.97 7.05 6.63
N ALA A 418 6.14 8.22 6.00
CA ALA A 418 7.39 8.60 5.37
C ALA A 418 8.53 8.82 6.38
N ALA A 419 8.23 9.44 7.52
CA ALA A 419 9.21 9.72 8.55
C ALA A 419 9.61 8.46 9.32
N THR A 420 8.68 7.51 9.51
CA THR A 420 9.01 6.17 10.07
C THR A 420 9.89 5.39 9.12
N MET A 421 9.62 5.45 7.82
CA MET A 421 10.45 4.80 6.82
C MET A 421 11.89 5.36 6.79
N GLU A 422 12.05 6.69 6.87
CA GLU A 422 13.35 7.34 7.01
C GLU A 422 14.05 6.90 8.30
N HIS A 423 13.31 6.88 9.41
CA HIS A 423 13.87 6.49 10.71
C HIS A 423 14.41 5.07 10.66
N MET A 424 13.60 4.10 10.23
CA MET A 424 14.01 2.70 10.09
C MET A 424 15.16 2.56 9.09
N GLY A 425 15.10 3.28 7.97
CA GLY A 425 16.16 3.28 6.96
C GLY A 425 17.51 3.78 7.47
N ARG A 426 17.53 4.74 8.40
CA ARG A 426 18.77 5.32 8.96
C ARG A 426 19.35 4.50 10.11
N GLN A 427 18.55 3.77 10.87
CA GLN A 427 19.00 3.01 12.05
C GLN A 427 20.05 1.93 11.73
N HIS A 428 20.09 1.41 10.50
CA HIS A 428 20.98 0.31 10.12
C HIS A 428 22.37 0.75 9.60
N GLY A 429 22.72 2.03 9.77
CA GLY A 429 24.06 2.55 9.51
C GLY A 429 24.34 2.92 8.04
N PRO A 430 25.54 3.47 7.77
CA PRO A 430 25.94 3.88 6.43
C PRO A 430 25.98 2.68 5.48
N GLY A 431 25.27 2.75 4.35
CA GLY A 431 25.24 1.70 3.32
C GLY A 431 24.00 0.81 3.34
N VAL A 432 23.11 0.93 4.33
CA VAL A 432 21.80 0.24 4.34
C VAL A 432 20.72 1.16 3.78
N GLY A 433 20.89 1.50 2.51
CA GLY A 433 19.91 1.99 1.55
C GLY A 433 19.02 3.19 1.88
N TRP A 434 19.06 3.84 3.04
CA TRP A 434 18.49 5.19 3.17
C TRP A 434 19.55 6.27 2.94
N GLY A 435 20.64 6.29 3.73
CA GLY A 435 21.66 7.34 3.62
C GLY A 435 21.07 8.74 3.77
N GLU A 436 21.33 9.63 2.80
CA GLU A 436 20.67 10.94 2.70
C GLU A 436 19.24 10.88 2.12
N GLY A 437 18.80 9.71 1.66
CA GLY A 437 17.43 9.38 1.32
C GLY A 437 16.82 10.11 0.14
N LEU A 438 15.56 9.80 -0.10
CA LEU A 438 14.66 10.48 -1.04
C LEU A 438 14.10 11.78 -0.44
N TRP A 439 13.95 11.77 0.89
CA TRP A 439 13.47 12.87 1.71
C TRP A 439 14.16 12.90 3.06
N SER A 440 14.03 14.04 3.75
CA SER A 440 14.36 14.16 5.17
C SER A 440 13.31 14.93 5.96
N LEU A 441 12.67 14.20 6.86
CA LEU A 441 11.61 14.58 7.78
C LEU A 441 12.08 14.49 9.24
N SER A 442 13.36 14.14 9.50
CA SER A 442 13.89 14.02 10.86
C SER A 442 13.73 15.28 11.69
N LEU A 443 13.76 16.47 11.05
CA LEU A 443 13.55 17.76 11.72
C LEU A 443 12.07 18.07 12.01
N LEU A 444 11.13 17.30 11.45
CA LEU A 444 9.70 17.39 11.77
C LEU A 444 9.33 16.55 13.02
N LEU A 445 10.24 15.71 13.51
CA LEU A 445 9.97 14.83 14.65
C LEU A 445 9.93 15.61 15.96
N SER A 446 9.08 15.14 16.88
CA SER A 446 9.05 15.63 18.25
C SER A 446 10.38 15.30 18.96
N PRO A 447 10.95 16.21 19.79
CA PRO A 447 12.13 15.90 20.60
C PRO A 447 11.95 14.72 21.55
N HIS A 448 10.70 14.41 21.92
CA HIS A 448 10.34 13.30 22.79
C HIS A 448 9.86 12.06 22.03
N HIS A 449 10.06 12.02 20.72
CA HIS A 449 9.70 10.87 19.91
C HIS A 449 10.47 9.62 20.38
N GLN A 450 9.74 8.56 20.70
CA GLN A 450 10.26 7.22 20.92
C GLN A 450 9.78 6.33 19.78
N ALA A 451 10.57 6.18 18.73
CA ALA A 451 10.25 5.21 17.67
C ALA A 451 10.42 3.83 18.27
N THR A 452 9.31 3.12 18.38
CA THR A 452 9.37 1.67 18.43
C THR A 452 9.05 1.15 17.04
N PRO A 453 9.54 -0.04 16.67
CA PRO A 453 9.17 -0.71 15.43
C PRO A 453 7.65 -0.83 15.23
N THR A 454 6.88 -0.92 16.32
CA THR A 454 5.41 -1.06 16.33
C THR A 454 4.64 0.25 16.39
N ALA A 455 5.29 1.39 16.66
CA ALA A 455 4.65 2.68 16.83
C ALA A 455 5.14 3.70 15.79
N PRO A 456 4.23 4.42 15.12
CA PRO A 456 4.62 5.50 14.22
C PRO A 456 5.44 6.56 14.95
N VAL A 457 6.32 7.23 14.20
CA VAL A 457 7.03 8.39 14.75
C VAL A 457 6.08 9.51 15.18
N ALA A 458 6.48 10.25 16.22
CA ALA A 458 5.72 11.39 16.70
C ALA A 458 6.23 12.67 16.00
N LEU A 459 5.34 13.36 15.30
CA LEU A 459 5.66 14.66 14.71
C LEU A 459 5.59 15.76 15.76
N ALA A 460 6.40 16.81 15.62
CA ALA A 460 6.33 17.98 16.47
C ALA A 460 4.96 18.68 16.33
N PRO A 461 4.42 19.29 17.39
CA PRO A 461 3.08 19.91 17.37
C PRO A 461 3.03 21.22 16.56
N GLY A 462 4.17 21.84 16.30
CA GLY A 462 4.24 23.11 15.58
C GLY A 462 5.65 23.68 15.54
N PHE A 463 5.84 24.70 14.72
CA PHE A 463 7.12 25.35 14.48
C PHE A 463 6.93 26.86 14.31
N GLY A 464 7.95 27.65 14.66
CA GLY A 464 8.02 29.04 14.21
C GLY A 464 8.20 29.11 12.69
N ARG A 465 7.52 30.04 11.99
CA ARG A 465 7.50 30.10 10.52
C ARG A 465 8.88 30.02 9.89
N GLY A 466 9.84 30.83 10.35
CA GLY A 466 11.19 30.84 9.77
C GLY A 466 11.91 29.50 9.90
N HIS A 467 11.78 28.84 11.05
CA HIS A 467 12.37 27.51 11.26
C HIS A 467 11.67 26.44 10.42
N PHE A 468 10.33 26.48 10.33
CA PHE A 468 9.57 25.59 9.45
C PHE A 468 10.00 25.73 7.99
N MET A 469 10.19 26.96 7.48
CA MET A 469 10.61 27.17 6.09
C MET A 469 11.98 26.57 5.79
N GLN A 470 12.92 26.64 6.74
CA GLN A 470 14.22 25.97 6.61
C GLN A 470 14.07 24.45 6.49
N ILE A 471 13.24 23.85 7.34
CA ILE A 471 12.95 22.41 7.29
C ILE A 471 12.28 22.04 5.96
N PHE A 472 11.21 22.76 5.60
CA PHE A 472 10.42 22.52 4.39
C PHE A 472 11.27 22.58 3.10
N ASN A 473 12.20 23.53 3.02
CA ASN A 473 13.07 23.69 1.85
C ASN A 473 14.07 22.54 1.68
N GLN A 474 14.41 21.81 2.75
CA GLN A 474 15.38 20.71 2.72
C GLN A 474 14.72 19.31 2.69
N MET A 475 13.39 19.27 2.78
CA MET A 475 12.63 18.05 2.99
C MET A 475 12.68 17.07 1.81
N ILE A 476 12.67 17.56 0.57
CA ILE A 476 12.76 16.73 -0.64
C ILE A 476 14.07 17.08 -1.34
N ARG A 477 14.80 16.05 -1.76
CA ARG A 477 16.06 16.18 -2.49
C ARG A 477 15.97 15.50 -3.85
N PHE A 478 16.55 16.13 -4.87
CA PHE A 478 16.82 15.48 -6.15
C PHE A 478 17.96 14.47 -6.02
N ASP A 479 18.17 13.66 -7.06
CA ASP A 479 19.23 12.64 -7.07
C ASP A 479 20.64 13.25 -7.00
N ASP A 480 20.82 14.48 -7.50
CA ASP A 480 22.06 15.26 -7.39
C ASP A 480 22.24 15.94 -6.02
N ARG A 481 21.33 15.66 -5.06
CA ARG A 481 21.27 16.21 -3.70
C ARG A 481 20.92 17.70 -3.62
N SER A 482 20.59 18.35 -4.72
CA SER A 482 20.04 19.69 -4.67
C SER A 482 18.65 19.69 -4.02
N PRO A 483 18.32 20.70 -3.20
CA PRO A 483 16.98 20.86 -2.66
C PRO A 483 15.99 21.26 -3.76
N VAL A 484 14.71 21.02 -3.52
CA VAL A 484 13.63 21.52 -4.39
C VAL A 484 13.71 23.04 -4.56
N THR A 485 13.59 23.51 -5.80
CA THR A 485 13.77 24.90 -6.20
C THR A 485 12.70 25.85 -5.66
N ARG A 486 11.46 25.40 -5.47
CA ARG A 486 10.40 26.26 -4.91
C ARG A 486 10.53 26.40 -3.40
N ALA A 487 11.04 27.55 -2.95
CA ALA A 487 11.16 27.87 -1.53
C ALA A 487 9.79 28.14 -0.86
N GLY A 488 9.64 27.73 0.40
CA GLY A 488 8.40 27.90 1.17
C GLY A 488 7.96 29.35 1.37
N ASP A 489 8.90 30.29 1.46
CA ASP A 489 8.59 31.73 1.56
C ASP A 489 8.05 32.30 0.24
N ALA A 490 8.54 31.82 -0.90
CA ALA A 490 8.00 32.19 -2.21
C ALA A 490 6.56 31.67 -2.37
N ILE A 491 6.31 30.43 -1.95
CA ILE A 491 4.97 29.83 -1.90
C ILE A 491 4.04 30.64 -1.00
N TYR A 492 4.50 31.04 0.18
CA TYR A 492 3.69 31.87 1.09
C TYR A 492 3.33 33.22 0.46
N SER A 493 4.29 33.85 -0.21
CA SER A 493 4.09 35.13 -0.89
C SER A 493 3.08 35.02 -2.03
N GLU A 494 3.13 33.93 -2.81
CA GLU A 494 2.17 33.61 -3.86
C GLU A 494 0.77 33.36 -3.31
N LEU A 495 0.64 32.48 -2.30
CA LEU A 495 -0.65 32.17 -1.68
C LEU A 495 -1.27 33.37 -0.97
N SER A 496 -0.46 34.31 -0.49
CA SER A 496 -0.92 35.53 0.18
C SER A 496 -1.23 36.70 -0.75
N ALA A 497 -0.85 36.60 -2.04
CA ALA A 497 -1.09 37.63 -3.03
C ALA A 497 -2.58 37.91 -3.23
N LYS A 498 -2.94 39.19 -3.42
CA LYS A 498 -4.30 39.58 -3.76
C LYS A 498 -4.57 39.20 -5.22
N GLY A 499 -5.67 38.49 -5.47
CA GLY A 499 -6.07 38.09 -6.82
C GLY A 499 -5.36 36.85 -7.36
N LEU A 500 -4.83 35.98 -6.49
CA LEU A 500 -4.35 34.65 -6.91
C LEU A 500 -5.44 33.94 -7.71
N ASP A 501 -5.11 33.55 -8.94
CA ASP A 501 -5.99 32.74 -9.77
C ASP A 501 -5.94 31.30 -9.27
N VAL A 502 -7.10 30.77 -8.87
CA VAL A 502 -7.24 29.38 -8.41
C VAL A 502 -7.88 28.62 -9.55
N PRO A 503 -7.38 27.41 -9.90
CA PRO A 503 -8.00 26.59 -10.93
C PRO A 503 -9.52 26.50 -10.78
N GLY A 504 -10.23 26.54 -11.91
CA GLY A 504 -11.69 26.51 -11.92
C GLY A 504 -12.27 25.23 -11.33
N GLY A 505 -13.48 25.32 -10.77
CA GLY A 505 -14.26 24.17 -10.31
C GLY A 505 -14.05 23.75 -8.85
N HIS A 506 -13.17 24.42 -8.11
CA HIS A 506 -13.03 24.22 -6.65
C HIS A 506 -13.95 25.16 -5.86
N ALA A 507 -14.46 24.71 -4.71
CA ALA A 507 -15.32 25.51 -3.82
C ALA A 507 -14.80 25.51 -2.38
N GLY A 508 -15.12 26.58 -1.63
CA GLY A 508 -14.77 26.72 -0.22
C GLY A 508 -13.29 26.46 0.07
N ILE A 509 -13.01 25.65 1.10
CA ILE A 509 -11.65 25.21 1.48
C ILE A 509 -10.99 24.38 0.36
N GLY A 510 -11.76 23.74 -0.52
CA GLY A 510 -11.23 23.06 -1.70
C GLY A 510 -10.39 23.97 -2.61
N ARG A 511 -10.71 25.28 -2.66
CA ARG A 511 -9.87 26.28 -3.35
C ARG A 511 -8.49 26.42 -2.69
N VAL A 512 -8.44 26.42 -1.37
CA VAL A 512 -7.20 26.51 -0.58
C VAL A 512 -6.35 25.26 -0.78
N VAL A 513 -6.98 24.08 -0.74
CA VAL A 513 -6.30 22.80 -1.02
C VAL A 513 -5.70 22.81 -2.42
N ALA A 514 -6.49 23.15 -3.44
CA ALA A 514 -6.03 23.17 -4.82
C ALA A 514 -4.87 24.16 -5.04
N ALA A 515 -5.02 25.41 -4.58
CA ALA A 515 -3.98 26.43 -4.68
C ALA A 515 -2.70 25.99 -3.97
N THR A 516 -2.81 25.55 -2.71
CA THR A 516 -1.65 25.09 -1.92
C THR A 516 -0.96 23.91 -2.60
N TYR A 517 -1.72 22.90 -3.03
CA TYR A 517 -1.17 21.71 -3.69
C TYR A 517 -0.39 22.10 -4.95
N GLN A 518 -0.94 23.01 -5.77
CA GLN A 518 -0.24 23.51 -6.96
C GLN A 518 1.01 24.31 -6.65
N SER A 519 1.02 25.11 -5.58
CA SER A 519 2.17 25.94 -5.23
C SER A 519 3.34 25.13 -4.64
N VAL A 520 3.11 23.94 -4.09
CA VAL A 520 4.17 23.10 -3.48
C VAL A 520 4.85 22.11 -4.44
N ARG A 521 4.64 22.23 -5.75
CA ARG A 521 5.29 21.39 -6.79
C ARG A 521 6.81 21.32 -6.58
N VAL A 522 7.37 20.16 -6.94
CA VAL A 522 8.82 19.88 -6.86
C VAL A 522 9.58 20.55 -8.01
N ARG A 523 8.95 20.69 -9.17
CA ARG A 523 9.52 21.32 -10.37
C ARG A 523 8.69 22.51 -10.83
#